data_AF-A0A1F5CVH8-F1
#
_entry.id   AF-A0A1F5CVH8-F1
#
_cell.length_a   1.000
_cell.length_b   1.000
_cell.length_c   1.000
_cell.angle_alpha   90.00
_cell.angle_beta   90.00
_cell.angle_gamma   90.00
#
_symmetry.space_group_name_H-M   'P 1'
#
loop_
_entity.id
_entity.type
_entity.pdbx_description
1 polymer ?
#
loop_
_entity_poly.entity_id
_entity_poly.type
_entity_poly.pdbx_seq_one_letter_code
_entity_poly.pdbx_strand_id
1 'polypeptide(L)'
;MLTLAVVLLTYAVSEFLGGSGSLSSLLFGITLGNEKEIYQILRMKSPPNMVVDGGLKRFESEIAFLLRTFFFVFIGLIASISNVTVVFAGIILSFVLLLVRFGSVALVTIHSELLEERAIMSVTLTRGLAAAVLATLPLQYATPDAISKYGLPAEYFAKLSYLYVDVAVIVILTTAIIASVGVPLLKRKARYPCQKQ
;
A
#
# COMPACT_ATOMS: atom_id res chain seq x y z
N MET A 1 22.67 2.21 -8.00
CA MET A 1 22.31 2.17 -9.44
C MET A 1 22.10 0.75 -9.94
N LEU A 2 23.01 -0.18 -9.68
CA LEU A 2 22.84 -1.58 -10.09
C LEU A 2 21.61 -2.24 -9.44
N THR A 3 21.29 -1.94 -8.19
CA THR A 3 20.11 -2.50 -7.51
C THR A 3 18.79 -2.15 -8.19
N LEU A 4 18.58 -0.89 -8.57
CA LEU A 4 17.39 -0.48 -9.33
C LEU A 4 17.30 -1.17 -10.68
N ALA A 5 18.43 -1.29 -11.39
CA ALA A 5 18.46 -2.01 -12.67
C ALA A 5 18.08 -3.48 -12.48
N VAL A 6 18.59 -4.13 -11.43
CA VAL A 6 18.24 -5.52 -11.10
C VAL A 6 16.76 -5.62 -10.69
N VAL A 7 16.22 -4.69 -9.90
CA VAL A 7 14.78 -4.68 -9.53
C VAL A 7 13.90 -4.61 -10.79
N LEU A 8 14.24 -3.72 -11.73
CA LEU A 8 13.50 -3.60 -12.99
C LEU A 8 13.66 -4.82 -13.90
N LEU A 9 14.85 -5.41 -13.93
CA LEU A 9 15.11 -6.66 -14.65
C LEU A 9 14.28 -7.80 -14.05
N THR A 10 14.31 -7.98 -12.73
CA THR A 10 13.53 -9.00 -12.01
C THR A 10 12.04 -8.81 -12.25
N TYR A 11 11.55 -7.57 -12.25
CA TYR A 11 10.18 -7.25 -12.62
C TYR A 11 9.85 -7.74 -14.04
N ALA A 12 10.66 -7.34 -15.03
CA ALA A 12 10.41 -7.65 -16.44
C ALA A 12 10.49 -9.16 -16.74
N VAL A 13 11.50 -9.85 -16.19
CA VAL A 13 11.67 -11.29 -16.34
C VAL A 13 10.50 -12.04 -15.68
N SER A 14 10.07 -11.60 -14.49
CA SER A 14 8.93 -12.20 -13.80
C SER A 14 7.65 -12.06 -14.62
N GLU A 15 7.37 -10.88 -15.16
CA GLU A 15 6.20 -10.66 -16.03
C GLU A 15 6.29 -11.50 -17.32
N PHE A 16 7.47 -11.61 -17.92
CA PHE A 16 7.68 -12.44 -19.12
C PHE A 16 7.37 -13.93 -18.87
N LEU A 17 7.69 -14.42 -17.67
CA LEU A 17 7.39 -15.80 -17.25
C LEU A 17 5.93 -15.98 -16.76
N GLY A 18 5.11 -14.93 -16.75
CA GLY A 18 3.72 -14.95 -16.28
C GLY A 18 3.55 -14.86 -14.76
N GLY A 19 4.60 -14.47 -14.02
CA GLY A 19 4.54 -14.19 -12.58
C GLY A 19 4.24 -12.73 -12.27
N SER A 20 4.05 -12.39 -10.99
CA SER A 20 3.83 -11.00 -10.55
C SER A 20 5.15 -10.25 -10.39
N GLY A 21 5.45 -9.31 -11.30
CA GLY A 21 6.68 -8.52 -11.24
C GLY A 21 6.84 -7.75 -9.93
N SER A 22 5.75 -7.21 -9.39
CA SER A 22 5.77 -6.45 -8.13
C SER A 22 6.11 -7.30 -6.90
N LEU A 23 5.61 -8.55 -6.83
CA LEU A 23 5.96 -9.48 -5.76
C LEU A 23 7.42 -9.95 -5.87
N SER A 24 7.90 -10.24 -7.07
CA SER A 24 9.30 -10.63 -7.31
C SER A 24 10.27 -9.52 -6.88
N SER A 25 9.96 -8.26 -7.21
CA SER A 25 10.73 -7.09 -6.77
C SER A 25 10.69 -6.89 -5.26
N LEU A 26 9.55 -7.15 -4.61
CA LEU A 26 9.43 -7.10 -3.15
C LEU A 26 10.32 -8.17 -2.48
N LEU A 27 10.25 -9.41 -2.97
CA LEU A 27 11.06 -10.51 -2.45
C LEU A 27 12.55 -10.21 -2.62
N PHE A 28 12.95 -9.67 -3.77
CA PHE A 28 14.32 -9.21 -3.99
C PHE A 28 14.75 -8.11 -3.01
N GLY A 29 13.88 -7.13 -2.74
CA GLY A 29 14.16 -6.10 -1.72
C GLY A 29 14.30 -6.68 -0.31
N ILE A 30 13.47 -7.67 0.05
CA ILE A 30 13.57 -8.37 1.34
C ILE A 30 14.86 -9.18 1.42
N THR A 31 15.29 -9.84 0.34
CA THR A 31 16.54 -10.59 0.35
C THR A 31 17.76 -9.69 0.49
N LEU A 32 17.80 -8.56 -0.24
CA LEU A 32 18.85 -7.56 -0.06
C LEU A 32 18.84 -6.95 1.36
N GLY A 33 17.66 -6.68 1.92
CA GLY A 33 17.52 -6.11 3.25
C GLY A 33 17.98 -7.03 4.38
N ASN A 34 17.98 -8.35 4.17
CA ASN A 34 18.38 -9.38 5.14
C ASN A 34 19.70 -10.07 4.75
N GLU A 35 20.62 -9.32 4.14
CA GLU A 35 21.89 -9.85 3.62
C GLU A 35 22.66 -10.72 4.63
N LYS A 36 22.76 -10.30 5.90
CA LYS A 36 23.52 -11.02 6.95
C LYS A 36 23.00 -12.43 7.18
N GLU A 37 21.68 -12.57 7.26
CA GLU A 37 21.02 -13.83 7.55
C GLU A 37 21.07 -14.76 6.33
N ILE A 38 20.96 -14.20 5.12
CA ILE A 38 21.12 -14.96 3.87
C ILE A 38 22.55 -15.48 3.71
N TYR A 39 23.57 -14.67 4.00
CA TYR A 39 24.97 -15.12 3.97
C TYR A 39 25.23 -16.25 4.98
N GLN A 40 24.61 -16.19 6.15
CA GLN A 40 24.71 -17.23 7.17
C GLN A 40 24.03 -18.54 6.73
N ILE A 41 22.85 -18.46 6.12
CA ILE A 41 22.12 -19.62 5.56
C ILE A 41 22.93 -20.27 4.42
N LEU A 42 23.53 -19.46 3.55
CA LEU A 42 24.33 -19.93 2.41
C LEU A 42 25.74 -20.42 2.80
N ARG A 43 26.11 -20.36 4.09
CA ARG A 43 27.43 -20.79 4.61
C ARG A 43 28.62 -20.17 3.86
N MET A 44 28.47 -18.97 3.31
CA MET A 44 29.56 -18.27 2.63
C MET A 44 30.36 -17.45 3.64
N LYS A 45 31.69 -17.38 3.49
CA LYS A 45 32.53 -16.50 4.31
C LYS A 45 32.06 -15.06 4.12
N SER A 46 31.51 -14.45 5.18
CA SER A 46 31.05 -13.06 5.15
C SER A 46 32.20 -12.15 4.72
N PRO A 47 32.09 -11.42 3.59
CA PRO A 47 33.09 -10.41 3.27
C PRO A 47 33.07 -9.32 4.36
N PRO A 48 34.24 -8.81 4.78
CA PRO A 48 34.35 -7.83 5.87
C PRO A 48 33.72 -6.46 5.52
N ASN A 49 33.45 -6.21 4.23
CA ASN A 49 32.77 -5.01 3.75
C ASN A 49 31.40 -5.38 3.20
N MET A 50 30.37 -5.04 3.97
CA MET A 50 28.95 -5.17 3.62
C MET A 50 28.67 -4.38 2.32
N VAL A 51 28.01 -5.01 1.34
CA VAL A 51 27.86 -4.46 -0.02
C VAL A 51 26.68 -3.49 -0.12
N VAL A 52 25.68 -3.58 0.77
CA VAL A 52 24.61 -2.58 0.87
C VAL A 52 25.09 -1.42 1.73
N ASP A 53 25.78 -0.47 1.07
CA ASP A 53 26.17 0.79 1.70
C ASP A 53 24.91 1.55 2.16
N GLY A 54 24.97 2.14 3.36
CA GLY A 54 23.89 2.98 3.89
C GLY A 54 23.54 4.14 2.94
N GLY A 55 24.51 4.60 2.15
CA GLY A 55 24.29 5.57 1.07
C GLY A 55 23.30 5.08 -0.01
N LEU A 56 23.36 3.80 -0.38
CA LEU A 56 22.46 3.22 -1.38
C LEU A 56 21.02 3.13 -0.85
N LYS A 57 20.84 2.66 0.39
CA LYS A 57 19.53 2.60 1.03
C LYS A 57 18.90 3.99 1.17
N ARG A 58 19.72 5.00 1.48
CA ARG A 58 19.27 6.40 1.55
C ARG A 58 18.80 6.90 0.19
N PHE A 59 19.58 6.64 -0.86
CA PHE A 59 19.21 7.01 -2.22
C PHE A 59 17.91 6.34 -2.68
N GLU A 60 17.74 5.03 -2.42
CA GLU A 60 16.50 4.32 -2.73
C GLU A 60 15.30 4.87 -1.94
N SER A 61 15.52 5.25 -0.67
CA SER A 61 14.48 5.90 0.15
C SER A 61 14.10 7.28 -0.39
N GLU A 62 15.05 8.04 -0.93
CA GLU A 62 14.79 9.34 -1.57
C GLU A 62 13.96 9.17 -2.85
N ILE A 63 14.26 8.16 -3.68
CA ILE A 63 13.43 7.82 -4.85
C ILE A 63 12.03 7.40 -4.42
N ALA A 64 11.91 6.51 -3.43
CA ALA A 64 10.60 6.06 -2.94
C ALA A 64 9.77 7.23 -2.38
N PHE A 65 10.42 8.19 -1.71
CA PHE A 65 9.79 9.42 -1.24
C PHE A 65 9.31 10.31 -2.39
N LEU A 66 10.14 10.49 -3.42
CA LEU A 66 9.78 11.25 -4.62
C LEU A 66 8.58 10.60 -5.31
N LEU A 67 8.63 9.30 -5.58
CA LEU A 67 7.53 8.57 -6.21
C LEU A 67 6.24 8.67 -5.39
N ARG A 68 6.33 8.50 -4.06
CA ARG A 68 5.17 8.64 -3.17
C ARG A 68 4.54 10.03 -3.31
N THR A 69 5.35 11.08 -3.24
CA THR A 69 4.88 12.46 -3.36
C THR A 69 4.27 12.73 -4.73
N PHE A 70 4.94 12.28 -5.79
CA PHE A 70 4.45 12.39 -7.16
C PHE A 70 3.07 11.75 -7.32
N PHE A 71 2.88 10.50 -6.89
CA PHE A 71 1.59 9.82 -7.03
C PHE A 71 0.48 10.47 -6.20
N PHE A 72 0.77 10.94 -4.98
CA PHE A 72 -0.24 11.63 -4.18
C PHE A 72 -0.66 12.96 -4.80
N VAL A 73 0.29 13.75 -5.30
CA VAL A 73 0.00 15.01 -6.00
C VAL A 73 -0.74 14.73 -7.30
N PHE A 74 -0.28 13.76 -8.09
CA PHE A 74 -0.89 13.38 -9.37
C PHE A 74 -2.36 12.96 -9.19
N ILE A 75 -2.65 12.11 -8.21
CA ILE A 75 -4.02 11.67 -7.92
C ILE A 75 -4.89 12.83 -7.43
N GLY A 76 -4.33 13.72 -6.61
CA GLY A 76 -5.02 14.95 -6.20
C GLY A 76 -5.34 15.88 -7.36
N LEU A 77 -4.49 15.92 -8.39
CA LEU A 77 -4.71 16.74 -9.59
C LEU A 77 -5.80 16.16 -10.51
N ILE A 78 -5.87 14.83 -10.65
CA ILE A 78 -6.87 14.19 -11.53
C ILE A 78 -8.23 13.97 -10.85
N ALA A 79 -8.27 14.00 -9.51
CA ALA A 79 -9.52 13.84 -8.76
C ALA A 79 -10.45 15.03 -9.01
N SER A 80 -11.70 14.74 -9.37
CA SER A 80 -12.69 15.74 -9.73
C SER A 80 -13.93 15.53 -8.87
N ILE A 81 -13.93 16.15 -7.68
CA ILE A 81 -15.05 16.07 -6.73
C ILE A 81 -16.19 16.95 -7.22
N SER A 82 -16.90 16.50 -8.26
CA SER A 82 -18.05 17.20 -8.83
C SER A 82 -19.37 16.79 -8.17
N ASN A 83 -19.45 15.56 -7.65
CA ASN A 83 -20.71 14.99 -7.17
C ASN A 83 -20.66 14.63 -5.68
N VAL A 84 -21.53 15.27 -4.90
CA VAL A 84 -21.68 15.05 -3.46
C VAL A 84 -22.03 13.58 -3.15
N THR A 85 -22.77 12.91 -4.05
CA THR A 85 -23.14 11.49 -3.90
C THR A 85 -21.90 10.58 -3.86
N VAL A 86 -20.90 10.87 -4.69
CA VAL A 86 -19.64 10.10 -4.74
C VAL A 86 -18.87 10.26 -3.42
N VAL A 87 -18.94 11.45 -2.82
CA VAL A 87 -18.33 11.71 -1.52
C VAL A 87 -18.97 10.88 -0.42
N PHE A 88 -20.30 10.89 -0.34
CA PHE A 88 -21.02 10.07 0.63
C PHE A 88 -20.75 8.57 0.42
N ALA A 89 -20.73 8.10 -0.82
CA ALA A 89 -20.42 6.71 -1.14
C ALA A 89 -18.99 6.33 -0.69
N GLY A 90 -18.00 7.19 -0.92
CA GLY A 90 -16.61 6.96 -0.49
C GLY A 90 -16.44 6.93 1.03
N ILE A 91 -17.16 7.79 1.76
CA ILE A 91 -17.16 7.78 3.24
C ILE A 91 -17.80 6.50 3.76
N ILE A 92 -18.98 6.13 3.26
CA ILE A 92 -19.66 4.89 3.65
C ILE A 92 -18.77 3.68 3.39
N LEU A 93 -18.13 3.62 2.21
CA LEU A 93 -17.20 2.56 1.86
C LEU A 93 -16.02 2.49 2.84
N SER A 94 -15.49 3.65 3.26
CA SER A 94 -14.41 3.70 4.25
C SER A 94 -14.82 3.11 5.60
N PHE A 95 -16.04 3.42 6.06
CA PHE A 95 -16.59 2.84 7.29
C PHE A 95 -16.81 1.33 7.17
N VAL A 96 -17.33 0.86 6.03
CA VAL A 96 -17.49 -0.57 5.77
C VAL A 96 -16.13 -1.29 5.82
N LEU A 97 -15.10 -0.73 5.18
CA LEU A 97 -13.75 -1.29 5.22
C LEU A 97 -13.17 -1.34 6.63
N LEU A 98 -13.45 -0.33 7.46
CA LEU A 98 -13.04 -0.30 8.86
C LEU A 98 -13.78 -1.37 9.67
N LEU A 99 -15.08 -1.57 9.48
CA LEU A 99 -15.86 -2.61 10.15
C LEU A 99 -15.36 -4.01 9.77
N VAL A 100 -15.08 -4.25 8.48
CA VAL A 100 -14.48 -5.50 8.02
C VAL A 100 -13.12 -5.75 8.69
N ARG A 101 -12.30 -4.70 8.85
CA ARG A 101 -11.03 -4.81 9.57
C ARG A 101 -11.23 -5.13 11.04
N PHE A 102 -12.18 -4.48 11.70
CA PHE A 102 -12.49 -4.76 13.11
C PHE A 102 -12.92 -6.22 13.30
N GLY A 103 -13.77 -6.75 12.41
CA GLY A 103 -14.16 -8.16 12.40
C GLY A 103 -13.00 -9.11 12.12
N SER A 104 -12.14 -8.79 11.14
CA SER A 104 -10.98 -9.61 10.80
C SER A 104 -9.96 -9.66 11.94
N VAL A 105 -9.64 -8.52 12.55
CA VAL A 105 -8.74 -8.45 13.71
C VAL A 105 -9.38 -9.15 14.92
N ALA A 106 -10.69 -8.99 15.13
CA ALA A 106 -11.40 -9.73 16.17
C ALA A 106 -11.21 -11.24 16.04
N LEU A 107 -11.41 -11.79 14.84
CA LEU A 107 -11.29 -13.23 14.60
C LEU A 107 -9.86 -13.75 14.81
N VAL A 108 -8.86 -13.00 14.35
CA VAL A 108 -7.44 -13.41 14.45
C VAL A 108 -6.92 -13.30 15.88
N THR A 109 -7.41 -12.34 16.68
CA THR A 109 -6.91 -12.11 18.04
C THR A 109 -7.61 -12.94 19.12
N ILE A 110 -8.65 -13.74 18.81
CA ILE A 110 -9.39 -14.55 19.82
C ILE A 110 -8.47 -15.50 20.62
N HIS A 111 -7.33 -15.92 20.07
CA HIS A 111 -6.45 -16.90 20.69
C HIS A 111 -4.99 -16.44 20.86
N SER A 112 -4.73 -15.13 20.85
CA SER A 112 -3.38 -14.57 20.92
C SER A 112 -3.22 -13.61 22.10
N GLU A 113 -2.01 -13.57 22.68
CA GLU A 113 -1.59 -12.62 23.72
C GLU A 113 -1.68 -11.15 23.28
N LEU A 114 -1.87 -10.90 21.97
CA LEU A 114 -2.04 -9.58 21.37
C LEU A 114 -3.42 -8.95 21.59
N LEU A 115 -4.25 -9.50 22.51
CA LEU A 115 -5.57 -8.97 22.86
C LEU A 115 -5.51 -7.53 23.37
N GLU A 116 -4.46 -7.16 24.11
CA GLU A 116 -4.29 -5.79 24.61
C GLU A 116 -3.99 -4.79 23.49
N GLU A 117 -3.32 -5.23 22.42
CA GLU A 117 -2.98 -4.40 21.27
C GLU A 117 -4.05 -4.39 20.17
N ARG A 118 -5.10 -5.22 20.33
CA ARG A 118 -6.19 -5.39 19.37
C ARG A 118 -6.78 -4.07 18.89
N ALA A 119 -6.96 -3.12 19.81
CA ALA A 119 -7.55 -1.83 19.49
C ALA A 119 -6.64 -0.98 18.58
N ILE A 120 -5.32 -0.98 18.83
CA ILE A 120 -4.34 -0.31 17.97
C ILE A 120 -4.24 -1.01 16.61
N MET A 121 -4.19 -2.34 16.59
CA MET A 121 -4.14 -3.13 15.35
C MET A 121 -5.37 -2.92 14.46
N SER A 122 -6.55 -2.72 15.06
CA SER A 122 -7.79 -2.48 14.34
C SER A 122 -7.86 -1.10 13.68
N VAL A 123 -7.27 -0.07 14.33
CA VAL A 123 -7.32 1.33 13.86
C VAL A 123 -6.18 1.65 12.89
N THR A 124 -5.11 0.86 12.89
CA THR A 124 -3.98 1.01 11.96
C THR A 124 -4.33 0.45 10.58
N LEU A 125 -5.35 1.02 9.94
CA LEU A 125 -5.73 0.75 8.55
C LEU A 125 -5.53 2.02 7.74
N THR A 126 -4.28 2.33 7.40
CA THR A 126 -4.00 3.38 6.41
C THR A 126 -3.97 2.74 5.03
N ARG A 127 -4.91 3.10 4.17
CA ARG A 127 -4.80 2.79 2.74
C ARG A 127 -3.74 3.73 2.16
N GLY A 128 -2.63 3.16 1.74
CA GLY A 128 -1.46 3.91 1.30
C GLY A 128 -1.37 4.10 -0.21
N LEU A 129 -0.13 4.26 -0.66
CA LEU A 129 0.26 4.50 -2.06
C LEU A 129 -0.29 3.46 -3.05
N ALA A 130 -0.32 2.18 -2.68
CA ALA A 130 -0.74 1.12 -3.59
C ALA A 130 -2.20 1.29 -4.07
N ALA A 131 -3.12 1.66 -3.17
CA ALA A 131 -4.51 1.93 -3.54
C ALA A 131 -4.61 3.12 -4.51
N ALA A 132 -3.78 4.14 -4.27
CA ALA A 132 -3.67 5.31 -5.12
C ALA A 132 -3.27 4.91 -6.56
N VAL A 133 -2.16 4.18 -6.71
CA VAL A 133 -1.67 3.76 -8.02
C VAL A 133 -2.69 2.87 -8.75
N LEU A 134 -3.28 1.89 -8.04
CA LEU A 134 -4.27 0.98 -8.61
C LEU A 134 -5.56 1.68 -9.07
N ALA A 135 -5.95 2.78 -8.41
CA ALA A 135 -7.13 3.55 -8.81
C ALA A 135 -6.98 4.20 -10.20
N THR A 136 -5.75 4.37 -10.68
CA THR A 136 -5.47 4.92 -12.01
C THR A 136 -5.43 3.85 -13.11
N LEU A 137 -5.43 2.56 -12.78
CA LEU A 137 -5.39 1.49 -13.77
C LEU A 137 -6.58 1.51 -14.74
N PRO A 138 -7.84 1.68 -14.29
CA PRO A 138 -8.98 1.75 -15.22
C PRO A 138 -8.84 2.85 -16.28
N LEU A 139 -8.18 3.96 -15.93
CA LEU A 139 -7.92 5.07 -16.86
C LEU A 139 -6.93 4.67 -17.96
N GLN A 140 -5.95 3.80 -17.64
CA GLN A 140 -4.98 3.30 -18.62
C GLN A 140 -5.63 2.34 -19.62
N TYR A 141 -6.63 1.58 -19.18
CA TYR A 141 -7.42 0.69 -20.04
C TYR A 141 -8.57 1.39 -20.77
N ALA A 142 -8.78 2.68 -20.56
CA ALA A 142 -9.80 3.48 -21.24
C ALA A 142 -9.35 4.00 -22.63
N THR A 143 -8.22 3.50 -23.15
CA THR A 143 -7.67 3.94 -24.44
C THR A 143 -8.45 3.36 -25.63
N PRO A 144 -8.54 4.08 -26.77
CA PRO A 144 -9.24 3.59 -27.97
C PRO A 144 -8.75 2.23 -28.45
N ASP A 145 -7.45 1.97 -28.28
CA ASP A 145 -6.79 0.72 -28.66
C ASP A 145 -7.22 -0.45 -27.77
N ALA A 146 -7.37 -0.20 -26.46
CA ALA A 146 -7.92 -1.18 -25.53
C ALA A 146 -9.41 -1.45 -25.79
N ILE A 147 -10.18 -0.43 -26.19
CA ILE A 147 -11.59 -0.58 -26.55
C ILE A 147 -11.76 -1.46 -27.79
N SER A 148 -10.91 -1.26 -28.80
CA SER A 148 -10.88 -2.10 -30.00
C SER A 148 -10.51 -3.56 -29.70
N LYS A 149 -9.54 -3.78 -28.78
CA LYS A 149 -9.01 -5.10 -28.47
C LYS A 149 -9.89 -5.93 -27.52
N TYR A 150 -10.53 -5.30 -26.53
CA TYR A 150 -11.30 -5.99 -25.49
C TYR A 150 -12.82 -5.83 -25.65
N GLY A 151 -13.30 -4.86 -26.43
CA GLY A 151 -14.72 -4.62 -26.71
C GLY A 151 -15.48 -4.00 -25.54
N LEU A 152 -16.73 -4.45 -25.32
CA LEU A 152 -17.66 -3.95 -24.28
C LEU A 152 -17.06 -3.69 -22.88
N PRO A 153 -16.14 -4.51 -22.33
CA PRO A 153 -15.56 -4.26 -21.01
C PRO A 153 -14.84 -2.91 -20.89
N ALA A 154 -14.14 -2.48 -21.95
CA ALA A 154 -13.32 -1.28 -21.94
C ALA A 154 -14.13 0.03 -21.90
N GLU A 155 -15.32 0.05 -22.51
CA GLU A 155 -16.22 1.21 -22.43
C GLU A 155 -16.74 1.41 -20.99
N TYR A 156 -17.07 0.33 -20.27
CA TYR A 156 -17.45 0.42 -18.87
C TYR A 156 -16.30 0.93 -18.01
N PHE A 157 -15.05 0.48 -18.26
CA PHE A 157 -13.87 1.00 -17.56
C PHE A 157 -13.68 2.50 -17.81
N ALA A 158 -13.88 2.99 -19.04
CA ALA A 158 -13.78 4.41 -19.35
C ALA A 158 -14.79 5.25 -18.56
N LYS A 159 -16.05 4.82 -18.49
CA LYS A 159 -17.10 5.55 -17.74
C LYS A 159 -16.91 5.48 -16.23
N LEU A 160 -16.42 4.36 -15.71
CA LEU A 160 -16.25 4.12 -14.28
C LEU A 160 -14.90 4.63 -13.74
N SER A 161 -13.93 4.91 -14.62
CA SER A 161 -12.57 5.34 -14.28
C SER A 161 -12.54 6.55 -13.34
N TYR A 162 -13.30 7.59 -13.66
CA TYR A 162 -13.40 8.80 -12.83
C TYR A 162 -13.96 8.49 -11.43
N LEU A 163 -14.96 7.61 -11.35
CA LEU A 163 -15.55 7.20 -10.09
C LEU A 163 -14.53 6.43 -9.22
N TYR A 164 -13.70 5.57 -9.82
CA TYR A 164 -12.65 4.85 -9.08
C TYR A 164 -11.63 5.79 -8.45
N VAL A 165 -11.16 6.79 -9.20
CA VAL A 165 -10.18 7.77 -8.72
C VAL A 165 -10.77 8.58 -7.56
N ASP A 166 -11.96 9.14 -7.73
CA ASP A 166 -12.61 9.97 -6.72
C ASP A 166 -12.90 9.19 -5.43
N VAL A 167 -13.45 7.98 -5.54
CA VAL A 167 -13.72 7.12 -4.38
C VAL A 167 -12.41 6.72 -3.69
N ALA A 168 -11.37 6.38 -4.44
CA ALA A 168 -10.08 6.00 -3.86
C ALA A 168 -9.46 7.15 -3.06
N VAL A 169 -9.49 8.38 -3.58
CA VAL A 169 -9.00 9.56 -2.85
C VAL A 169 -9.73 9.75 -1.54
N ILE A 170 -11.06 9.65 -1.56
CA ILE A 170 -11.89 9.85 -0.38
C ILE A 170 -11.62 8.75 0.65
N VAL A 171 -11.46 7.50 0.21
CA VAL A 171 -11.10 6.38 1.09
C VAL A 171 -9.72 6.58 1.70
N ILE A 172 -8.72 6.98 0.92
CA ILE A 172 -7.36 7.22 1.41
C ILE A 172 -7.36 8.34 2.45
N LEU A 173 -8.00 9.48 2.16
CA LEU A 173 -8.08 10.61 3.08
C LEU A 173 -8.82 10.24 4.37
N THR A 174 -10.00 9.64 4.25
CA THR A 174 -10.84 9.28 5.42
C THR A 174 -10.11 8.28 6.30
N THR A 175 -9.51 7.23 5.72
CA THR A 175 -8.78 6.22 6.50
C THR A 175 -7.48 6.78 7.12
N ALA A 176 -6.77 7.67 6.42
CA ALA A 176 -5.59 8.34 6.96
C ALA A 176 -5.92 9.26 8.15
N ILE A 177 -7.03 10.01 8.07
CA ILE A 177 -7.52 10.87 9.16
C ILE A 177 -7.92 10.00 10.36
N ILE A 178 -8.72 8.95 10.15
CA ILE A 178 -9.17 8.06 11.22
C ILE A 178 -7.98 7.40 11.91
N ALA A 179 -6.99 6.89 11.17
CA ALA A 179 -5.82 6.28 11.75
C ALA A 179 -4.97 7.31 12.53
N SER A 180 -4.76 8.50 11.98
CA SER A 180 -3.95 9.55 12.60
C SER A 180 -4.56 10.07 13.90
N VAL A 181 -5.90 10.17 13.97
CA VAL A 181 -6.63 10.61 15.18
C VAL A 181 -6.85 9.44 16.15
N GLY A 182 -7.16 8.25 15.65
CA GLY A 182 -7.51 7.08 16.45
C GLY A 182 -6.32 6.50 17.23
N VAL A 183 -5.13 6.45 16.64
CA VAL A 183 -3.91 5.94 17.30
C VAL A 183 -3.55 6.70 18.58
N PRO A 184 -3.45 8.05 18.62
CA PRO A 184 -3.12 8.77 19.84
C PRO A 184 -4.23 8.68 20.91
N LEU A 185 -5.51 8.65 20.51
CA LEU A 185 -6.64 8.50 21.44
C LEU A 185 -6.62 7.13 22.14
N LEU A 186 -6.34 6.07 21.38
CA LEU A 186 -6.24 4.71 21.92
C LEU A 186 -4.99 4.52 22.79
N LYS A 187 -3.86 5.10 22.40
CA LYS A 187 -2.64 5.08 23.21
C LYS A 187 -2.80 5.79 24.55
N ARG A 188 -3.61 6.86 24.61
CA ARG A 188 -3.97 7.51 25.89
C ARG A 188 -4.81 6.59 26.78
N LYS A 189 -5.77 5.87 26.21
CA LYS A 189 -6.66 4.97 26.97
C LYS A 189 -5.94 3.71 27.49
N ALA A 190 -5.02 3.15 26.70
CA ALA A 190 -4.20 1.99 27.09
C ALA A 190 -3.17 2.31 28.20
N ARG A 191 -2.89 3.59 28.50
CA ARG A 191 -2.02 4.00 29.61
C ARG A 191 -2.73 4.08 30.98
N TYR A 192 -4.05 3.94 31.03
CA TYR A 192 -4.86 3.99 32.27
C TYR A 192 -5.59 2.67 32.66
N PRO A 193 -5.02 1.45 32.59
CA PRO A 193 -5.64 0.27 33.23
C PRO A 193 -5.24 0.08 34.71
N CYS A 194 -4.22 0.78 35.23
CA CYS A 194 -3.74 0.59 36.60
C CYS A 194 -4.12 1.75 37.52
N GLN A 195 -5.39 1.87 37.89
CA GLN A 195 -5.84 2.43 39.19
C GLN A 195 -7.28 1.99 39.47
N LYS A 196 -7.47 0.69 39.72
CA LYS A 196 -8.52 0.18 40.61
C LYS A 196 -7.93 -1.01 41.36
N GLN A 197 -7.17 -0.69 42.41
CA GLN A 197 -7.12 -1.51 43.62
C GLN A 197 -8.33 -1.12 44.47
#